data_AF-A0A6N9DYN1-F1
#
_entry.id   AF-A0A6N9DYN1-F1
#
_cell.length_a   1.000
_cell.length_b   1.000
_cell.length_c   1.000
_cell.angle_alpha   90.00
_cell.angle_beta   90.00
_cell.angle_gamma   90.00
#
_symmetry.space_group_name_H-M   'P 1'
#
loop_
_entity.id
_entity.type
_entity.pdbx_description
1 polymer ?
#
loop_
_entity_poly.entity_id
_entity_poly.type
_entity_poly.pdbx_seq_one_letter_code
_entity_poly.pdbx_strand_id
1 'polypeptide(L)' 'IGAGGDVENVKIQESSGSPDLDESAAQSVKTWQFDPATFGDESISSTVDLPVTFDLEEYKEEAKEEAN' A
#
# COMPACT_ATOMS: atom_id res chain seq x y z
N ILE A 1 7.70 3.28 9.31
CA ILE A 1 7.98 1.83 9.22
C ILE A 1 8.80 1.48 10.43
N GLY A 2 8.34 0.52 11.24
CA GLY A 2 9.03 0.07 12.44
C GLY A 2 10.25 -0.79 12.08
N ALA A 3 11.09 -1.08 13.08
CA ALA A 3 12.25 -1.96 12.91
C ALA A 3 11.86 -3.41 12.53
N GLY A 4 10.59 -3.80 12.74
CA GLY A 4 10.01 -5.06 12.28
C GLY A 4 9.45 -5.02 10.85
N GLY A 5 9.52 -3.86 10.17
CA GLY A 5 8.99 -3.67 8.83
C GLY A 5 7.48 -3.39 8.77
N ASP A 6 6.80 -3.42 9.90
CA ASP A 6 5.39 -3.06 10.03
C ASP A 6 5.16 -1.54 9.88
N VAL A 7 3.96 -1.18 9.42
CA VAL A 7 3.58 0.21 9.20
C VAL A 7 3.03 0.81 10.50
N GLU A 8 3.85 1.58 11.19
CA GLU A 8 3.46 2.26 12.43
C GLU A 8 2.63 3.53 12.19
N ASN A 9 2.88 4.25 11.09
CA ASN A 9 2.19 5.50 10.78
C ASN A 9 2.07 5.71 9.28
N VAL A 10 0.95 6.31 8.86
CA VAL A 10 0.68 6.69 7.47
C VAL A 10 0.18 8.13 7.44
N LYS A 11 0.74 8.92 6.53
CA LYS A 11 0.34 10.31 6.28
C LYS A 11 0.26 10.55 4.77
N ILE A 12 -0.80 11.24 4.36
CA ILE A 12 -0.90 11.75 2.99
C ILE A 12 0.04 12.95 2.84
N GLN A 13 1.04 12.81 1.96
CA GLN A 13 1.98 13.89 1.63
C GLN A 13 1.39 14.80 0.54
N GLU A 14 0.83 14.21 -0.51
CA GLU A 14 0.12 14.87 -1.60
C GLU A 14 -1.20 14.15 -1.85
N SER A 15 -2.30 14.90 -1.97
CA SER A 15 -3.64 14.35 -2.20
C SER A 15 -3.81 13.98 -3.67
N SER A 16 -4.53 12.90 -3.94
CA SER A 16 -4.98 12.53 -5.30
C SER A 16 -6.03 13.51 -5.87
N GLY A 17 -6.55 14.43 -5.05
CA GLY A 17 -7.69 15.28 -5.36
C GLY A 17 -9.05 14.63 -5.05
N SER A 18 -9.06 13.38 -4.56
CA SER A 18 -10.26 12.67 -4.11
C SER A 18 -10.08 12.15 -2.68
N PRO A 19 -10.90 12.61 -1.70
CA PRO A 19 -10.80 12.16 -0.31
C PRO A 19 -10.97 10.65 -0.14
N ASP A 20 -11.87 10.04 -0.91
CA ASP A 20 -12.16 8.60 -0.81
C ASP A 20 -10.97 7.76 -1.30
N LEU A 21 -10.28 8.22 -2.35
CA LEU A 21 -9.08 7.55 -2.86
C LEU A 21 -7.90 7.74 -1.89
N ASP A 22 -7.75 8.92 -1.30
CA ASP A 22 -6.72 9.18 -0.29
C ASP A 22 -6.91 8.27 0.94
N GLU A 23 -8.14 8.13 1.43
CA GLU A 23 -8.45 7.23 2.53
C GLU A 23 -8.19 5.76 2.15
N SER A 24 -8.63 5.33 0.97
CA SER A 24 -8.40 3.97 0.47
C SER A 24 -6.91 3.64 0.35
N ALA A 25 -6.09 4.56 -0.18
CA ALA A 25 -4.64 4.43 -0.22
C ALA A 25 -4.05 4.27 1.18
N ALA A 26 -4.43 5.15 2.12
CA ALA A 26 -3.93 5.10 3.48
C ALA A 26 -4.29 3.80 4.21
N GLN A 27 -5.53 3.31 4.03
CA GLN A 27 -5.96 2.04 4.63
C GLN A 27 -5.23 0.85 4.02
N SER A 28 -4.99 0.86 2.71
CA SER A 28 -4.25 -0.21 2.03
C SER A 28 -2.82 -0.29 2.54
N VAL A 29 -2.09 0.84 2.56
CA VAL A 29 -0.69 0.92 3.00
C VAL A 29 -0.52 0.47 4.46
N LYS A 30 -1.48 0.78 5.35
CA LYS A 30 -1.44 0.33 6.76
C LYS A 30 -1.32 -1.19 6.92
N THR A 31 -1.74 -1.97 5.92
CA THR A 31 -1.71 -3.44 5.98
C THR A 31 -0.46 -4.06 5.35
N TRP A 32 0.39 -3.25 4.72
CA TRP A 32 1.58 -3.74 4.04
C TRP A 32 2.70 -4.06 5.04
N GLN A 33 3.58 -4.96 4.62
CA GLN A 33 4.80 -5.32 5.32
C GLN A 33 5.97 -4.84 4.46
N PHE A 34 6.86 -4.04 5.04
CA PHE A 34 8.05 -3.52 4.39
C PHE A 34 9.29 -4.24 4.86
N ASP A 35 10.35 -4.17 4.06
CA ASP A 35 11.70 -4.41 4.56
C ASP A 35 12.15 -3.19 5.38
N PRO A 36 12.54 -3.35 6.65
CA PRO A 36 12.98 -2.24 7.47
C PRO A 36 14.32 -1.69 6.95
N ALA A 37 14.60 -0.44 7.27
CA ALA A 37 15.94 0.10 7.03
C ALA A 37 16.95 -0.57 7.96
N THR A 38 18.20 -0.68 7.52
CA THR A 38 19.27 -1.31 8.31
C THR A 38 20.42 -0.33 8.53
N PHE A 39 20.94 -0.28 9.75
CA PHE A 39 22.18 0.41 10.09
C PHE A 39 23.19 -0.60 10.62
N GLY A 40 24.15 -0.98 9.78
CA GLY A 40 24.99 -2.14 10.05
C GLY A 40 24.16 -3.43 10.04
N ASP A 41 24.22 -4.19 11.13
CA ASP A 41 23.46 -5.43 11.32
C ASP A 41 22.12 -5.22 12.07
N GLU A 42 21.77 -3.98 12.42
CA GLU A 42 20.55 -3.68 13.18
C GLU A 42 19.46 -3.07 12.28
N SER A 43 18.24 -3.61 12.38
CA SER A 43 17.05 -3.02 11.75
C SER A 43 16.56 -1.82 12.55
N ILE A 44 16.32 -0.72 11.87
CA ILE A 44 15.91 0.56 12.44
C ILE A 44 14.59 1.03 11.84
N SER A 45 13.85 1.86 12.59
CA SER A 45 12.66 2.51 12.07
C SER A 45 13.03 3.56 11.02
N SER A 46 12.16 3.72 10.03
CA SER A 46 12.38 4.62 8.92
C SER A 46 11.08 5.16 8.33
N THR A 47 11.21 6.20 7.52
CA THR A 47 10.11 6.82 6.77
C THR A 47 10.46 6.76 5.28
N VAL A 48 9.47 6.47 4.45
CA VAL A 48 9.58 6.43 3.00
C VAL A 48 8.38 7.15 2.38
N ASP A 49 8.63 7.84 1.27
CA ASP A 49 7.58 8.44 0.45
C ASP A 49 7.24 7.46 -0.68
N LEU A 50 5.98 7.03 -0.75
CA LEU A 50 5.49 6.03 -1.71
C LEU A 50 4.43 6.65 -2.61
N PRO A 51 4.63 6.69 -3.95
CA PRO A 51 3.58 7.08 -4.87
C PRO A 51 2.54 5.96 -4.97
N VAL A 52 1.26 6.32 -4.84
CA VAL A 52 0.12 5.42 -5.06
C VAL A 52 -0.59 5.84 -6.34
N THR A 53 -0.74 4.91 -7.28
CA THR A 53 -1.45 5.11 -8.54
C THR A 53 -2.71 4.28 -8.54
N PHE A 54 -3.81 4.89 -8.99
CA PHE A 54 -5.10 4.23 -9.14
C PHE A 54 -5.34 3.97 -10.63
N ASP A 55 -5.49 2.70 -10.98
CA ASP A 55 -5.83 2.25 -12.32
C ASP A 55 -7.22 1.59 -12.29
N LEU A 56 -8.06 1.96 -13.25
CA LEU A 56 -9.37 1.32 -13.43
C LEU A 56 -9.19 0.08 -14.30
N GLU A 57 -9.28 -1.09 -13.69
CA GLU A 57 -9.32 -2.34 -14.43
C GLU A 57 -10.76 -2.63 -14.91
N GLU A 58 -10.87 -3.05 -16.18
CA GLU A 58 -12.12 -3.55 -16.71
C GLU A 58 -12.39 -4.95 -16.12
N TYR A 59 -13.49 -5.10 -15.39
CA TYR A 59 -13.92 -6.41 -14.90
C TYR A 59 -14.26 -7.33 -16.08
N LYS A 60 -13.41 -8.32 -16.35
CA LYS A 60 -13.76 -9.43 -17.25
C LYS A 60 -14.51 -10.48 -16.44
N GLU A 61 -15.79 -10.65 -16.76
CA GLU A 61 -16.60 -11.75 -16.25
C GLU A 61 -16.10 -13.04 -16.90
N GLU A 62 -15.34 -13.87 -16.16
CA GLU A 62 -14.99 -15.20 -16.62
C GLU A 62 -16.27 -16.03 -16.76
N ALA A 63 -16.76 -16.17 -17.99
CA ALA A 63 -17.89 -17.02 -18.32
C ALA A 63 -17.57 -18.46 -17.91
N LYS A 64 -18.18 -18.93 -16.82
CA LYS A 64 -18.22 -20.35 -16.47
C LYS A 64 -19.11 -21.07 -17.48
N GLU A 65 -18.52 -21.51 -18.57
CA GLU A 65 -19.11 -22.51 -19.47
C GLU A 65 -18.41 -23.85 -19.23
N GLU A 66 -18.83 -24.55 -18.17
CA GLU A 66 -18.66 -25.99 -17.99
C GLU A 66 -19.96 -26.51 -17.35
N ALA A 67 -20.67 -27.52 -17.82
CA ALA A 67 -20.53 -28.41 -18.96
C ALA A 67 -21.94 -28.96 -19.24
N ASN A 68 -22.23 -29.19 -20.52
CA ASN A 68 -23.43 -29.86 -21.03
C ASN A 68 -23.29 -31.39 -20.88
#